data_AF-A0A7J4DU95-F1
#
_entry.id   AF-A0A7J4DU95-F1
#
_cell.length_a   1.000
_cell.length_b   1.000
_cell.length_c   1.000
_cell.angle_alpha   90.00
_cell.angle_beta   90.00
_cell.angle_gamma   90.00
#
_symmetry.space_group_name_H-M   'P 1'
#
loop_
_entity.id
_entity.type
_entity.pdbx_description
1 polymer ?
#
loop_
_entity_poly.entity_id
_entity_poly.type
_entity_poly.pdbx_seq_one_letter_code
_entity_poly.pdbx_strand_id
1 'polypeptide(L)'
;MFLSSECCWLLGIWLRLAGRYGVVLLVVEVVLVVVFAVLGFWVRVQPWFVADRIVGLVPLISSSSFRDYGYLHGNDPWIEYWIAYRLWSEGLGYWSCLKPSCDEWTRLFWYPWGRDFTRSEYPLLPMFAAATYKFVEDSMSLQAWIALVPPLAGAFLVVVAYVVARVLFGQFAGVVAALLVAFLPANMD
;
A
#
# COMPACT_ATOMS: atom_id res chain seq x y z
N MET A 1 53.59 30.44 -10.65
CA MET A 1 52.35 30.06 -11.35
C MET A 1 51.21 30.40 -10.39
N PHE A 2 50.71 31.63 -10.45
CA PHE A 2 49.72 32.18 -9.53
C PHE A 2 48.32 31.84 -10.05
N LEU A 3 47.62 30.88 -9.41
CA LEU A 3 46.16 30.81 -9.48
C LEU A 3 45.62 31.94 -8.60
N SER A 4 44.91 32.89 -9.21
CA SER A 4 44.44 34.10 -8.55
C SER A 4 43.42 33.78 -7.45
N SER A 5 43.45 34.56 -6.38
CA SER A 5 42.53 34.52 -5.22
C SER A 5 41.05 34.64 -5.61
N GLU A 6 40.75 35.17 -6.81
CA GLU A 6 39.39 35.34 -7.32
C GLU A 6 38.74 34.02 -7.76
N CYS A 7 39.50 33.04 -8.24
CA CYS A 7 38.97 31.72 -8.60
C CYS A 7 38.45 30.95 -7.37
N CYS A 8 39.10 31.08 -6.21
CA CYS A 8 38.64 30.46 -4.96
C CYS A 8 37.34 31.08 -4.43
N TRP A 9 37.14 32.38 -4.66
CA TRP A 9 35.94 33.08 -4.19
C TRP A 9 34.70 32.72 -5.02
N LEU A 10 34.86 32.61 -6.34
CA LEU A 10 33.83 32.13 -7.25
C LEU A 10 33.49 30.65 -7.01
N LEU A 11 34.48 29.78 -6.76
CA LEU A 11 34.23 28.38 -6.39
C LEU A 11 33.46 28.27 -5.06
N GLY A 12 33.78 29.12 -4.07
CA GLY A 12 33.08 29.17 -2.80
C GLY A 12 31.63 29.65 -2.91
N ILE A 13 31.35 30.59 -3.79
CA ILE A 13 29.98 31.02 -4.13
C ILE A 13 29.25 29.91 -4.88
N TRP A 14 29.87 29.29 -5.87
CA TRP A 14 29.29 28.18 -6.63
C TRP A 14 28.99 26.97 -5.76
N LEU A 15 29.85 26.60 -4.81
CA LEU A 15 29.60 25.51 -3.85
C LEU A 15 28.48 25.86 -2.86
N ARG A 16 28.39 27.12 -2.40
CA ARG A 16 27.29 27.59 -1.54
C ARG A 16 25.97 27.68 -2.29
N LEU A 17 25.99 28.14 -3.54
CA LEU A 17 24.83 28.19 -4.41
C LEU A 17 24.39 26.78 -4.80
N ALA A 18 25.29 25.90 -5.23
CA ALA A 18 24.99 24.50 -5.54
C ALA A 18 24.45 23.75 -4.32
N GLY A 19 24.97 24.01 -3.11
CA GLY A 19 24.42 23.47 -1.87
C GLY A 19 23.02 24.00 -1.56
N ARG A 20 22.79 25.31 -1.71
CA ARG A 20 21.48 25.94 -1.43
C ARG A 20 20.42 25.58 -2.46
N TYR A 21 20.77 25.56 -3.74
CA TYR A 21 19.91 25.08 -4.84
C TYR A 21 19.68 23.57 -4.76
N GLY A 22 20.67 22.78 -4.33
CA GLY A 22 20.52 21.35 -4.11
C GLY A 22 19.51 21.01 -3.01
N VAL A 23 19.51 21.76 -1.90
CA VAL A 23 18.51 21.60 -0.83
C VAL A 23 17.12 22.03 -1.32
N VAL A 24 17.00 23.14 -2.03
CA VAL A 24 15.71 23.59 -2.59
C VAL A 24 15.15 22.56 -3.56
N LEU A 25 15.98 22.02 -4.46
CA LEU A 25 15.57 20.98 -5.41
C LEU A 25 15.13 19.70 -4.69
N LEU A 26 15.87 19.26 -3.67
CA LEU A 26 15.49 18.12 -2.85
C LEU A 26 14.13 18.33 -2.18
N VAL A 27 13.88 19.52 -1.62
CA VAL A 27 12.59 19.85 -0.99
C VAL A 27 11.46 19.78 -2.02
N VAL A 28 11.66 20.36 -3.21
CA VAL A 28 10.66 20.31 -4.30
C VAL A 28 10.38 18.87 -4.71
N GLU A 29 11.41 18.04 -4.89
CA GLU A 29 11.24 16.63 -5.24
C GLU A 29 10.47 15.85 -4.16
N VAL A 30 10.81 16.04 -2.88
CA VAL A 30 10.10 15.37 -1.78
C VAL A 30 8.65 15.80 -1.73
N VAL A 31 8.35 17.09 -1.91
CA VAL A 31 6.98 17.61 -1.98
C VAL A 31 6.23 16.96 -3.15
N LEU A 32 6.84 16.88 -4.33
CA LEU A 32 6.22 16.22 -5.50
C LEU A 32 5.94 14.75 -5.25
N VAL A 33 6.88 14.01 -4.66
CA VAL A 33 6.70 12.58 -4.33
C VAL A 33 5.58 12.39 -3.32
N VAL A 34 5.49 13.25 -2.30
CA VAL A 34 4.38 13.23 -1.34
C VAL A 34 3.05 13.50 -2.03
N VAL A 35 2.98 14.50 -2.92
CA VAL A 35 1.77 14.79 -3.70
C VAL A 35 1.38 13.58 -4.56
N PHE A 36 2.33 12.96 -5.26
CA PHE A 36 2.06 11.76 -6.07
C PHE A 36 1.60 10.57 -5.23
N ALA A 37 2.20 10.35 -4.06
CA ALA A 37 1.77 9.29 -3.15
C ALA A 37 0.35 9.52 -2.63
N VAL A 38 0.01 10.75 -2.24
CA VAL A 38 -1.33 11.12 -1.76
C VAL A 38 -2.37 11.00 -2.88
N LEU A 39 -2.07 11.51 -4.07
CA LEU A 39 -2.99 11.40 -5.22
C LEU A 39 -3.14 9.94 -5.67
N GLY A 40 -2.03 9.18 -5.70
CA GLY A 40 -2.04 7.76 -6.02
C GLY A 40 -2.87 6.94 -5.03
N PHE A 41 -2.76 7.24 -3.73
CA PHE A 41 -3.62 6.68 -2.70
C PHE A 41 -5.09 7.04 -2.95
N TRP A 42 -5.37 8.34 -3.18
CA TRP A 42 -6.72 8.84 -3.38
C TRP A 42 -7.43 8.22 -4.59
N VAL A 43 -6.70 7.99 -5.69
CA VAL A 43 -7.22 7.29 -6.87
C VAL A 43 -7.54 5.83 -6.54
N ARG A 44 -6.67 5.12 -5.82
CA ARG A 44 -6.88 3.71 -5.45
C ARG A 44 -8.02 3.49 -4.47
N VAL A 45 -8.36 4.49 -3.64
CA VAL A 45 -9.49 4.42 -2.70
C VAL A 45 -10.82 4.85 -3.36
N GLN A 46 -10.83 5.32 -4.62
CA GLN A 46 -12.08 5.70 -5.30
C GLN A 46 -13.18 4.64 -5.28
N PRO A 47 -12.91 3.34 -5.53
CA PRO A 47 -13.95 2.30 -5.55
C PRO A 47 -14.78 2.26 -4.26
N TRP A 48 -14.15 2.47 -3.10
CA TRP A 48 -14.82 2.56 -1.81
C TRP A 48 -15.86 3.68 -1.79
N PHE A 49 -15.46 4.91 -2.15
CA PHE A 49 -16.36 6.06 -2.14
C PHE A 49 -17.48 5.94 -3.18
N VAL A 50 -17.20 5.30 -4.32
CA VAL A 50 -18.18 5.07 -5.37
C VAL A 50 -19.20 4.03 -4.91
N ALA A 51 -18.77 2.93 -4.30
CA ALA A 51 -19.65 1.90 -3.77
C ALA A 51 -20.61 2.45 -2.71
N ASP A 52 -20.10 3.21 -1.73
CA ASP A 52 -20.92 3.83 -0.69
C ASP A 52 -21.97 4.80 -1.27
N ARG A 53 -21.62 5.57 -2.32
CA ARG A 53 -22.57 6.47 -3.00
C ARG A 53 -23.65 5.71 -3.76
N ILE A 54 -23.30 4.65 -4.48
CA ILE A 54 -24.26 3.87 -5.27
C ILE A 54 -25.26 3.15 -4.35
N VAL A 55 -24.78 2.55 -3.26
CA VAL A 55 -25.63 1.91 -2.24
C VAL A 55 -26.58 2.93 -1.60
N GLY A 56 -26.12 4.16 -1.36
CA GLY A 56 -26.97 5.24 -0.83
C GLY A 56 -28.04 5.75 -1.80
N LEU A 57 -27.82 5.64 -3.11
CA LEU A 57 -28.75 6.11 -4.16
C LEU A 57 -29.82 5.08 -4.53
N VAL A 58 -29.55 3.78 -4.34
CA VAL A 58 -30.48 2.71 -4.70
C VAL A 58 -30.79 1.83 -3.48
N PRO A 59 -31.77 2.23 -2.64
CA PRO A 59 -32.18 1.46 -1.45
C PRO A 59 -32.65 0.03 -1.78
N LEU A 60 -33.09 -0.21 -3.02
CA LEU A 60 -33.52 -1.53 -3.51
C LEU A 60 -32.35 -2.51 -3.75
N ILE A 61 -31.11 -2.02 -3.83
CA ILE A 61 -29.88 -2.83 -3.96
C ILE A 61 -29.12 -2.84 -2.61
N SER A 62 -29.83 -2.62 -1.50
CA SER A 62 -29.31 -2.76 -0.14
C SER A 62 -29.07 -4.24 0.21
N SER A 63 -28.23 -4.93 -0.58
CA SER A 63 -27.63 -6.18 -0.15
C SER A 63 -26.30 -5.84 0.52
N SER A 64 -26.04 -6.48 1.67
CA SER A 64 -24.72 -6.47 2.30
C SER A 64 -23.62 -6.78 1.28
N SER A 65 -23.92 -7.65 0.31
CA SER A 65 -23.05 -7.99 -0.82
C SER A 65 -22.53 -6.77 -1.60
N PHE A 66 -23.35 -5.78 -1.94
CA PHE A 66 -22.88 -4.61 -2.72
C PHE A 66 -21.96 -3.67 -1.91
N ARG A 67 -22.22 -3.58 -0.61
CA ARG A 67 -21.36 -2.84 0.31
C ARG A 67 -20.05 -3.58 0.59
N ASP A 68 -20.13 -4.90 0.69
CA ASP A 68 -18.99 -5.81 0.81
C ASP A 68 -18.10 -5.79 -0.43
N TYR A 69 -18.70 -5.71 -1.63
CA TYR A 69 -17.96 -5.46 -2.87
C TYR A 69 -17.15 -4.18 -2.74
N GLY A 70 -17.70 -3.09 -2.18
CA GLY A 70 -16.96 -1.83 -1.99
C GLY A 70 -15.69 -1.90 -1.13
N TYR A 71 -15.50 -2.98 -0.35
CA TYR A 71 -14.30 -3.22 0.45
C TYR A 71 -13.40 -4.31 -0.16
N LEU A 72 -13.96 -5.48 -0.47
CA LEU A 72 -13.21 -6.59 -1.06
C LEU A 72 -13.84 -6.98 -2.40
N HIS A 73 -13.10 -6.73 -3.47
CA HIS A 73 -13.48 -7.08 -4.83
C HIS A 73 -12.80 -8.37 -5.28
N GLY A 74 -13.53 -9.24 -5.99
CA GLY A 74 -13.02 -10.54 -6.45
C GLY A 74 -13.18 -11.65 -5.41
N ASN A 75 -12.81 -12.88 -5.79
CA ASN A 75 -12.95 -14.05 -4.92
C ASN A 75 -11.74 -14.25 -4.00
N ASP A 76 -10.54 -13.98 -4.52
CA ASP A 76 -9.29 -14.27 -3.82
C ASP A 76 -9.13 -13.48 -2.51
N PRO A 77 -9.45 -12.16 -2.44
CA PRO A 77 -9.25 -11.40 -1.20
C PRO A 77 -10.09 -11.87 -0.01
N TRP A 78 -11.17 -12.62 -0.24
CA TRP A 78 -11.98 -13.19 0.85
C TRP A 78 -11.24 -14.26 1.64
N ILE A 79 -10.31 -14.98 0.99
CA ILE A 79 -9.50 -15.97 1.69
C ILE A 79 -8.48 -15.30 2.59
N GLU A 80 -7.89 -14.20 2.13
CA GLU A 80 -6.96 -13.38 2.91
C GLU A 80 -7.66 -12.75 4.11
N TYR A 81 -8.89 -12.25 3.93
CA TYR A 81 -9.73 -11.79 5.03
C TYR A 81 -10.01 -12.89 6.04
N TRP A 82 -10.40 -14.08 5.59
CA TRP A 82 -10.69 -15.20 6.50
C TRP A 82 -9.45 -15.59 7.31
N ILE A 83 -8.29 -15.70 6.66
CA ILE A 83 -7.03 -16.03 7.35
C ILE A 83 -6.65 -14.92 8.34
N ALA A 84 -6.70 -13.65 7.92
CA ALA A 84 -6.41 -12.52 8.79
C ALA A 84 -7.35 -12.46 9.99
N TYR A 85 -8.64 -12.78 9.82
CA TYR A 85 -9.61 -12.85 10.90
C TYR A 85 -9.23 -13.92 11.92
N ARG A 86 -8.89 -15.14 11.48
CA ARG A 86 -8.43 -16.22 12.37
C ARG A 86 -7.15 -15.83 13.12
N LEU A 87 -6.20 -15.19 12.43
CA LEU A 87 -4.94 -14.73 13.04
C LEU A 87 -5.13 -13.58 14.04
N TRP A 88 -6.10 -12.69 13.78
CA TRP A 88 -6.43 -11.61 14.71
C TRP A 88 -7.16 -12.17 15.96
N SER A 89 -8.11 -13.08 15.78
CA SER A 89 -8.89 -13.64 16.89
C SER A 89 -8.11 -14.61 17.78
N GLU A 90 -7.25 -15.45 17.19
CA GLU A 90 -6.51 -16.50 17.91
C GLU A 90 -5.03 -16.13 18.17
N GLY A 91 -4.56 -15.02 17.57
CA GLY A 91 -3.18 -14.56 17.61
C GLY A 91 -2.32 -15.06 16.43
N LEU A 92 -1.26 -14.32 16.11
CA LEU A 92 -0.44 -14.56 14.90
C LEU A 92 0.20 -15.96 14.85
N GLY A 93 0.50 -16.55 16.01
CA GLY A 93 1.05 -17.92 16.11
C GLY A 93 0.10 -19.00 15.61
N TYR A 94 -1.20 -18.69 15.52
CA TYR A 94 -2.24 -19.58 15.00
C TYR A 94 -2.04 -19.93 13.52
N TRP A 95 -1.17 -19.21 12.79
CA TRP A 95 -0.78 -19.58 11.43
C TRP A 95 -0.45 -21.08 11.32
N SER A 96 0.31 -21.61 12.28
CA SER A 96 0.72 -23.02 12.30
C SER A 96 -0.43 -24.03 12.45
N CYS A 97 -1.61 -23.55 12.89
CA CYS A 97 -2.84 -24.30 13.09
C CYS A 97 -3.86 -24.15 11.94
N LEU A 98 -3.61 -23.32 10.92
CA LEU A 98 -4.50 -23.14 9.76
C LEU A 98 -4.42 -24.33 8.79
N LYS A 99 -4.76 -25.52 9.29
CA LYS A 99 -4.78 -26.78 8.56
C LYS A 99 -5.79 -27.77 9.15
N PRO A 100 -6.23 -28.80 8.40
CA PRO A 100 -7.32 -29.68 8.82
C PRO A 100 -7.04 -30.55 10.04
N SER A 101 -5.79 -30.67 10.47
CA SER A 101 -5.40 -31.41 11.68
C SER A 101 -5.53 -30.59 12.96
N CYS A 102 -5.70 -29.27 12.87
CA CYS A 102 -5.75 -28.38 14.04
C CYS A 102 -7.01 -27.51 14.05
N ASP A 103 -7.47 -27.04 12.88
CA ASP A 103 -8.63 -26.17 12.74
C ASP A 103 -9.68 -26.82 11.83
N GLU A 104 -10.83 -27.18 12.40
CA GLU A 104 -11.94 -27.79 11.65
C GLU A 104 -12.56 -26.85 10.61
N TRP A 105 -12.47 -25.53 10.82
CA TRP A 105 -12.99 -24.54 9.88
C TRP A 105 -12.25 -24.59 8.55
N THR A 106 -11.01 -25.09 8.54
CA THR A 106 -10.27 -25.32 7.29
C THR A 106 -10.87 -26.44 6.43
N ARG A 107 -11.77 -27.28 6.98
CA ARG A 107 -12.54 -28.29 6.22
C ARG A 107 -13.69 -27.72 5.42
N LEU A 108 -14.09 -26.48 5.68
CA LEU A 108 -15.06 -25.77 4.84
C LEU A 108 -14.49 -25.54 3.43
N PHE A 109 -13.17 -25.38 3.32
CA PHE A 109 -12.47 -25.24 2.05
C PHE A 109 -12.16 -26.62 1.51
N TRP A 110 -12.71 -26.99 0.35
CA TRP A 110 -12.54 -28.33 -0.24
C TRP A 110 -13.12 -29.46 0.61
N TYR A 111 -14.39 -29.34 1.00
CA TYR A 111 -15.08 -30.39 1.74
C TYR A 111 -15.08 -31.73 0.96
N PRO A 112 -14.85 -32.88 1.63
CA PRO A 112 -14.61 -33.07 3.06
C PRO A 112 -13.14 -33.01 3.51
N TRP A 113 -12.19 -32.85 2.58
CA TRP A 113 -10.76 -33.00 2.85
C TRP A 113 -10.15 -31.83 3.63
N GLY A 114 -10.60 -30.61 3.35
CA GLY A 114 -10.03 -29.40 3.93
C GLY A 114 -8.81 -28.86 3.18
N ARG A 115 -8.41 -27.64 3.55
CA ARG A 115 -7.25 -26.94 2.98
C ARG A 115 -6.17 -26.69 4.03
N ASP A 116 -4.93 -27.02 3.70
CA ASP A 116 -3.76 -26.62 4.48
C ASP A 116 -3.25 -25.25 3.99
N PHE A 117 -3.62 -24.19 4.70
CA PHE A 117 -3.23 -22.81 4.36
C PHE A 117 -1.75 -22.56 4.64
N THR A 118 -1.15 -23.29 5.57
CA THR A 118 0.27 -23.13 5.94
C THR A 118 1.23 -23.48 4.81
N ARG A 119 0.75 -24.24 3.81
CA ARG A 119 1.49 -24.68 2.63
C ARG A 119 0.96 -24.14 1.31
N SER A 120 -0.26 -23.62 1.30
CA SER A 120 -0.93 -23.19 0.08
C SER A 120 -1.17 -21.69 -0.01
N GLU A 121 -0.83 -20.93 1.03
CA GLU A 121 -0.92 -19.47 1.04
C GLU A 121 0.34 -18.82 1.60
N TYR A 122 0.56 -17.55 1.23
CA TYR A 122 1.68 -16.75 1.73
C TYR A 122 1.28 -16.01 3.01
N PRO A 123 2.07 -16.11 4.10
CA PRO A 123 1.66 -15.59 5.41
C PRO A 123 1.71 -14.08 5.54
N LEU A 124 2.53 -13.40 4.73
CA LEU A 124 2.93 -12.02 5.01
C LEU A 124 1.75 -11.05 5.04
N LEU A 125 0.88 -11.12 4.03
CA LEU A 125 -0.24 -10.20 3.89
C LEU A 125 -1.29 -10.36 5.02
N PRO A 126 -1.81 -11.57 5.32
CA PRO A 126 -2.82 -11.71 6.36
C PRO A 126 -2.23 -11.52 7.76
N MET A 127 -0.96 -11.89 7.99
CA MET A 127 -0.28 -11.58 9.25
C MET A 127 -0.07 -10.07 9.43
N PHE A 128 0.33 -9.36 8.37
CA PHE A 128 0.48 -7.91 8.41
C PHE A 128 -0.85 -7.23 8.75
N ALA A 129 -1.93 -7.61 8.06
CA ALA A 129 -3.26 -7.09 8.33
C ALA A 129 -3.70 -7.35 9.78
N ALA A 130 -3.60 -8.59 10.26
CA ALA A 130 -3.97 -8.96 11.62
C ALA A 130 -3.13 -8.24 12.68
N ALA A 131 -1.82 -8.10 12.46
CA ALA A 131 -0.89 -7.46 13.40
C ALA A 131 -1.12 -5.95 13.53
N THR A 132 -1.54 -5.31 12.44
CA THR A 132 -1.74 -3.85 12.37
C THR A 132 -3.17 -3.42 12.67
N TYR A 133 -4.16 -4.33 12.55
CA TYR A 133 -5.56 -4.02 12.76
C TYR A 133 -5.86 -3.45 14.16
N LYS A 134 -5.13 -3.90 15.19
CA LYS A 134 -5.26 -3.37 16.57
C LYS A 134 -5.09 -1.84 16.69
N PHE A 135 -4.45 -1.19 15.73
CA PHE A 135 -4.24 0.26 15.73
C PHE A 135 -5.45 1.03 15.17
N VAL A 136 -6.37 0.33 14.51
CA VAL A 136 -7.51 0.92 13.79
C VAL A 136 -8.85 0.25 14.11
N GLU A 137 -8.87 -0.79 14.95
CA GLU A 137 -10.05 -1.60 15.26
C GLU A 137 -11.22 -0.80 15.85
N ASP A 138 -10.93 0.31 16.55
CA ASP A 138 -11.95 1.23 17.09
C ASP A 138 -12.63 2.07 16.00
N SER A 139 -12.02 2.19 14.82
CA SER A 139 -12.44 3.12 13.76
C SER A 139 -13.06 2.44 12.54
N MET A 140 -12.70 1.18 12.27
CA MET A 140 -13.13 0.46 11.08
C MET A 140 -13.10 -1.06 11.30
N SER A 141 -13.85 -1.81 10.50
CA SER A 141 -13.83 -3.27 10.53
C SER A 141 -12.54 -3.85 9.93
N LEU A 142 -12.22 -5.10 10.27
CA LEU A 142 -11.06 -5.80 9.71
C LEU A 142 -11.13 -5.90 8.18
N GLN A 143 -12.33 -6.13 7.64
CA GLN A 143 -12.59 -6.16 6.20
C GLN A 143 -12.21 -4.82 5.55
N ALA A 144 -12.65 -3.71 6.15
CA ALA A 144 -12.32 -2.37 5.69
C ALA A 144 -10.83 -2.06 5.83
N TRP A 145 -10.17 -2.54 6.88
CA TRP A 145 -8.72 -2.40 7.04
C TRP A 145 -7.95 -3.13 5.94
N ILE A 146 -8.28 -4.40 5.66
CA ILE A 146 -7.64 -5.19 4.61
C ILE A 146 -7.82 -4.54 3.25
N ALA A 147 -9.00 -3.96 2.98
CA ALA A 147 -9.25 -3.20 1.77
C ALA A 147 -8.32 -1.97 1.60
N LEU A 148 -7.87 -1.36 2.70
CA LEU A 148 -6.94 -0.22 2.66
C LEU A 148 -5.47 -0.63 2.53
N VAL A 149 -5.11 -1.88 2.81
CA VAL A 149 -3.71 -2.34 2.74
C VAL A 149 -3.12 -2.16 1.33
N PRO A 150 -3.78 -2.58 0.22
CA PRO A 150 -3.23 -2.37 -1.12
C PRO A 150 -3.09 -0.88 -1.51
N PRO A 151 -4.07 0.01 -1.29
CA PRO A 151 -3.89 1.45 -1.51
C PRO A 151 -2.71 2.06 -0.72
N LEU A 152 -2.54 1.68 0.55
CA LEU A 152 -1.42 2.13 1.39
C LEU A 152 -0.09 1.61 0.84
N ALA A 153 -0.02 0.34 0.45
CA ALA A 153 1.16 -0.26 -0.16
C ALA A 153 1.50 0.41 -1.50
N GLY A 154 0.49 0.76 -2.31
CA GLY A 154 0.66 1.50 -3.55
C GLY A 154 1.25 2.90 -3.33
N ALA A 155 0.77 3.62 -2.31
CA ALA A 155 1.34 4.92 -1.92
C ALA A 155 2.79 4.80 -1.45
N PHE A 156 3.11 3.76 -0.69
CA PHE A 156 4.47 3.46 -0.27
C PHE A 156 5.38 3.09 -1.46
N LEU A 157 4.86 2.33 -2.43
CA LEU A 157 5.57 1.94 -3.64
C LEU A 157 6.01 3.16 -4.46
N VAL A 158 5.23 4.25 -4.49
CA VAL A 158 5.64 5.52 -5.12
C VAL A 158 6.94 6.06 -4.53
N VAL A 159 7.07 6.01 -3.20
CA VAL A 159 8.28 6.47 -2.48
C VAL A 159 9.46 5.53 -2.78
N VAL A 160 9.23 4.21 -2.76
CA VAL A 160 10.26 3.23 -3.08
C VAL A 160 10.77 3.39 -4.51
N ALA A 161 9.86 3.55 -5.48
CA ALA A 161 10.19 3.76 -6.88
C ALA A 161 11.00 5.04 -7.09
N TYR A 162 10.62 6.13 -6.42
CA TYR A 162 11.40 7.37 -6.41
C TYR A 162 12.83 7.14 -5.92
N VAL A 163 13.00 6.52 -4.75
CA VAL A 163 14.33 6.29 -4.14
C VAL A 163 15.20 5.44 -5.06
N VAL A 164 14.67 4.33 -5.56
CA VAL A 164 15.41 3.40 -6.44
C VAL A 164 15.83 4.10 -7.73
N ALA A 165 14.90 4.74 -8.44
CA ALA A 165 15.21 5.41 -9.70
C ALA A 165 16.13 6.61 -9.51
N ARG A 166 15.99 7.35 -8.40
CA ARG A 166 16.89 8.46 -8.06
C ARG A 166 18.33 7.99 -7.84
N VAL A 167 18.51 6.90 -7.11
CA VAL A 167 19.85 6.35 -6.81
C VAL A 167 20.53 5.84 -8.08
N LEU A 168 19.79 5.21 -8.99
CA LEU A 168 20.35 4.60 -10.20
C LEU A 168 20.54 5.58 -11.37
N PHE A 169 19.61 6.52 -11.55
CA PHE A 169 19.51 7.32 -12.78
C PHE A 169 19.41 8.83 -12.53
N GLY A 170 19.44 9.27 -11.27
CA GLY A 170 19.43 10.68 -10.88
C GLY A 170 18.04 11.27 -10.65
N GLN A 171 18.01 12.56 -10.33
CA GLN A 171 16.84 13.26 -9.78
C GLN A 171 15.60 13.19 -10.67
N PHE A 172 15.76 13.53 -11.96
CA PHE A 172 14.65 13.56 -12.91
C PHE A 172 14.01 12.18 -13.08
N ALA A 173 14.82 11.13 -13.20
CA ALA A 173 14.34 9.76 -13.31
C ALA A 173 13.56 9.32 -12.06
N GLY A 174 14.00 9.73 -10.87
CA GLY A 174 13.27 9.50 -9.61
C GLY A 174 11.85 10.08 -9.66
N VAL A 175 11.72 11.36 -10.00
CA VAL A 175 10.41 12.05 -10.04
C VAL A 175 9.50 11.44 -11.11
N VAL A 176 10.03 11.11 -12.29
CA VAL A 176 9.27 10.46 -13.36
C VAL A 176 8.81 9.07 -12.94
N ALA A 177 9.67 8.26 -12.32
CA ALA A 177 9.29 6.94 -11.81
C ALA A 177 8.17 7.04 -10.76
N ALA A 178 8.26 8.00 -9.84
CA ALA A 178 7.24 8.26 -8.83
C ALA A 178 5.88 8.61 -9.47
N LEU A 179 5.88 9.51 -10.46
CA LEU A 179 4.69 9.89 -11.22
C LEU A 179 4.07 8.68 -11.93
N LEU A 180 4.88 7.90 -12.64
CA LEU A 180 4.41 6.74 -13.38
C LEU A 180 3.83 5.69 -12.43
N VAL A 181 4.51 5.33 -11.35
CA VAL A 181 3.99 4.35 -10.38
C VAL A 181 2.70 4.84 -9.71
N ALA A 182 2.58 6.14 -9.44
CA ALA A 182 1.36 6.72 -8.88
C ALA A 182 0.16 6.58 -9.83
N PHE A 183 0.37 6.78 -11.15
CA PHE A 183 -0.71 6.94 -12.13
C PHE A 183 -0.84 5.87 -13.22
N LEU A 184 0.04 4.87 -13.26
CA LEU A 184 -0.05 3.77 -14.23
C LEU A 184 -1.29 2.91 -13.97
N PRO A 185 -2.20 2.75 -14.94
CA PRO A 185 -3.44 1.99 -14.75
C PRO A 185 -3.21 0.55 -14.29
N ALA A 186 -2.19 -0.12 -14.83
CA ALA A 186 -1.85 -1.50 -14.45
C ALA A 186 -1.41 -1.67 -12.97
N ASN A 187 -1.14 -0.57 -12.26
CA ASN A 187 -0.79 -0.55 -10.84
C ASN A 187 -1.90 0.08 -9.97
N MET A 188 -3.09 0.32 -10.56
CA MET A 188 -4.27 0.85 -9.88
C MET A 188 -5.33 -0.21 -9.60
N ASP A 189 -5.18 -1.40 -10.18
CA ASP A 189 -6.07 -2.54 -10.00
C ASP A 189 -5.85 -3.24 -8.65
#